data_AF-A0A800CGZ9-F1
#
_entry.id   AF-A0A800CGZ9-F1
#
_cell.length_a   1.000
_cell.length_b   1.000
_cell.length_c   1.000
_cell.angle_alpha   90.00
_cell.angle_beta   90.00
_cell.angle_gamma   90.00
#
_symmetry.space_group_name_H-M   'P 1'
#
loop_
_entity.id
_entity.type
_entity.pdbx_description
1 polymer ?
#
loop_
_entity_poly.entity_id
_entity_poly.type
_entity_poly.pdbx_seq_one_letter_code
_entity_poly.pdbx_strand_id
1 'polypeptide(L)' 'LEKYARESDPYYATAGLWDDGILDPAQTRMALGLAFSVALNAPLPQDRYGTFRM' A
#
# COMPACT_ATOMS: atom_id res chain seq x y z
N LEU A 1 16.55 -3.43 21.04
CA LEU A 1 16.44 -2.62 19.81
C LEU A 1 16.66 -3.45 18.54
N GLU A 2 17.54 -4.44 18.58
CA GLU A 2 17.82 -5.35 17.43
C GLU A 2 16.58 -5.98 16.80
N LYS A 3 15.64 -6.48 17.62
CA LYS A 3 14.36 -7.01 17.12
C LYS A 3 13.62 -5.99 16.25
N TYR A 4 13.50 -4.75 16.75
CA TYR A 4 12.81 -3.68 16.02
C TYR A 4 13.53 -3.36 14.71
N ALA A 5 14.86 -3.23 14.74
CA ALA A 5 15.64 -2.96 13.52
C ALA A 5 15.42 -4.02 12.44
N ARG A 6 15.42 -5.31 12.83
CA ARG A 6 15.16 -6.43 11.92
C ARG A 6 13.74 -6.41 11.37
N GLU A 7 12.75 -6.22 12.23
CA GLU A 7 11.34 -6.30 11.86
C GLU A 7 10.82 -5.02 11.18
N SER A 8 11.59 -3.92 11.25
CA SER A 8 11.35 -2.70 10.49
C SER A 8 12.01 -2.68 9.10
N ASP A 9 12.82 -3.68 8.78
CA ASP A 9 13.47 -3.76 7.48
C ASP A 9 12.42 -4.01 6.37
N PRO A 10 12.46 -3.28 5.24
CA PRO A 10 11.49 -3.46 4.15
C PRO A 10 11.39 -4.91 3.65
N TYR A 11 12.49 -5.66 3.64
CA TYR A 11 12.48 -7.06 3.20
C TYR A 11 11.74 -7.97 4.19
N TYR A 12 11.74 -7.63 5.48
CA TYR A 12 10.96 -8.35 6.47
C TYR A 12 9.46 -8.19 6.22
N ALA A 13 9.00 -6.96 5.91
CA ALA A 13 7.60 -6.68 5.63
C ALA A 13 7.12 -7.34 4.33
N THR A 14 7.89 -7.19 3.24
CA THR A 14 7.52 -7.72 1.92
C THR A 14 7.50 -9.25 1.90
N ALA A 15 8.41 -9.91 2.63
CA ALA A 15 8.41 -11.38 2.77
C ALA A 15 7.18 -11.89 3.54
N GLY A 16 6.57 -11.04 4.38
CA GLY A 16 5.32 -11.31 5.08
C GLY A 16 4.05 -10.93 4.29
N LEU A 17 4.18 -10.40 3.08
CA LEU A 17 3.09 -9.83 2.27
C LEU A 17 2.31 -8.75 3.03
N TRP A 18 2.99 -7.98 3.87
CA TRP A 18 2.39 -6.83 4.56
C TRP A 18 2.27 -5.62 3.62
N ASP A 19 3.01 -5.66 2.51
CA ASP A 19 2.96 -4.76 1.37
C ASP A 19 2.89 -5.59 0.07
N ASP A 20 2.56 -4.93 -1.04
CA ASP A 20 2.48 -5.54 -2.37
C ASP A 20 3.84 -5.56 -3.12
N GLY A 21 4.92 -5.10 -2.47
CA GLY A 21 6.27 -5.08 -3.03
C GLY A 21 7.07 -3.81 -2.71
N ILE A 22 8.39 -3.95 -2.70
CA ILE A 22 9.35 -2.84 -2.60
C ILE A 22 9.55 -2.23 -3.99
N LEU A 23 9.45 -0.90 -4.09
CA LEU A 23 9.62 -0.14 -5.33
C LEU A 23 10.83 0.78 -5.25
N ASP A 24 11.53 0.99 -6.37
CA ASP A 24 12.43 2.13 -6.53
C ASP A 24 11.62 3.43 -6.33
N PRO A 25 12.02 4.34 -5.41
CA PRO A 25 11.32 5.61 -5.20
C PRO A 25 11.05 6.39 -6.49
N ALA A 26 11.97 6.35 -7.47
CA ALA A 26 11.81 7.03 -8.76
C ALA A 26 10.66 6.47 -9.60
N GLN A 27 10.25 5.21 -9.39
CA GLN A 27 9.19 4.53 -10.14
C GLN A 27 7.78 4.77 -9.57
N THR A 28 7.65 5.46 -8.42
CA THR A 28 6.38 5.67 -7.71
C THR A 28 5.26 6.17 -8.64
N ARG A 29 5.56 7.18 -9.48
CA ARG A 29 4.59 7.75 -10.42
C ARG A 29 4.05 6.72 -11.41
N MET A 30 4.93 5.87 -11.93
CA MET A 30 4.56 4.86 -12.92
C MET A 30 3.72 3.75 -12.29
N ALA A 31 4.12 3.26 -11.12
CA ALA A 31 3.39 2.24 -10.38
C ALA A 31 1.96 2.70 -10.04
N LEU A 32 1.82 3.91 -9.50
CA LEU A 32 0.50 4.50 -9.21
C LEU A 32 -0.33 4.71 -10.47
N GLY A 33 0.27 5.19 -11.56
CA GLY A 33 -0.42 5.37 -12.84
C GLY A 33 -1.02 4.07 -13.37
N LEU A 34 -0.25 2.97 -13.30
CA LEU A 34 -0.73 1.64 -13.67
C LEU A 34 -1.83 1.17 -12.71
N ALA A 35 -1.62 1.26 -11.39
CA ALA A 35 -2.60 0.83 -10.39
C ALA A 35 -3.95 1.52 -10.58
N PHE A 36 -3.97 2.83 -10.83
CA PHE A 36 -5.20 3.56 -11.12
C PHE A 36 -5.84 3.13 -12.44
N SER A 37 -5.04 2.93 -13.50
CA SER A 37 -5.58 2.46 -14.79
C SER A 37 -6.28 1.11 -14.66
N VAL A 38 -5.81 0.24 -13.76
CA VAL A 38 -6.43 -1.06 -13.45
C VAL A 38 -7.67 -0.87 -12.58
N ALA A 39 -7.57 -0.12 -11.48
CA ALA A 39 -8.66 0.07 -10.51
C ALA A 39 -9.91 0.71 -11.13
N LEU A 40 -9.73 1.60 -12.12
CA LEU A 40 -10.83 2.31 -12.79
C LEU A 40 -11.66 1.44 -13.75
N ASN A 41 -11.33 0.16 -13.92
CA ASN A 41 -12.17 -0.79 -14.67
C ASN A 41 -13.35 -1.34 -13.87
N ALA A 42 -13.42 -1.06 -12.56
CA ALA A 42 -14.54 -1.43 -11.69
C ALA A 42 -15.43 -0.22 -11.39
N PRO A 43 -16.76 -0.40 -11.20
CA PRO A 43 -17.63 0.67 -10.73
C PRO A 43 -17.19 1.20 -9.37
N LEU A 44 -17.27 2.52 -9.18
CA LEU A 44 -17.03 3.13 -7.87
C LEU A 44 -18.19 2.78 -6.93
N PRO A 45 -17.91 2.21 -5.74
CA PRO A 45 -18.96 1.91 -4.77
C PRO A 45 -19.56 3.21 -4.19
N GLN A 46 -20.79 3.14 -3.70
CA GLN A 46 -21.36 4.23 -2.91
C GLN A 46 -20.70 4.29 -1.54
N ASP A 47 -20.29 5.49 -1.13
CA ASP A 47 -19.71 5.71 0.20
C ASP A 47 -20.70 5.39 1.32
N ARG A 48 -20.18 4.80 2.40
CA ARG A 48 -20.89 4.63 3.67
C ARG A 48 -19.92 4.87 4.81
N TYR A 49 -20.20 5.88 5.62
CA TYR A 49 -19.37 6.25 6.77
C TYR A 49 -20.02 5.78 8.08
N GLY A 50 -19.19 5.40 9.05
CA GLY A 50 -19.61 5.09 10.42
C GLY A 50 -19.82 6.35 11.27
N THR A 51 -20.00 6.17 12.58
CA THR A 51 -20.13 7.28 13.53
C THR A 51 -18.81 8.04 13.69
N PHE A 52 -18.83 9.36 13.49
CA PHE A 52 -17.73 10.23 13.85
C PHE A 52 -17.77 10.57 15.34
N ARG A 53 -16.65 10.33 16.06
CA ARG A 53 -16.48 10.77 17.45
C ARG A 53 -15.91 12.19 17.42
N MET A 54 -16.76 13.16 17.75
CA MET A 54 -16.42 14.59 17.87
C MET A 54 -15.94 14.93 19.28
#